data_AF-C3YJB9-F1
#
_entry.id   AF-C3YJB9-F1
#
_cell.length_a   1.000
_cell.length_b   1.000
_cell.length_c   1.000
_cell.angle_alpha   90.00
_cell.angle_beta   90.00
_cell.angle_gamma   90.00
#
_symmetry.space_group_name_H-M   'P 1'
#
loop_
_entity.id
_entity.type
_entity.pdbx_description
1 polymer ?
#
loop_
_entity_poly.entity_id
_entity_poly.type
_entity_poly.pdbx_seq_one_letter_code
_entity_poly.pdbx_strand_id
1 'polypeptide(L)'
;MTSVERLYKNFGVLADAKDQATQHEAEYLEILSAVKGENNVKRLAAQFIPRFFKYFPSLSEKSLDAQLDLCEDEDSSIRRQAIKELPNLCKTNNDHLIRISDVLTQLLQTGTLNGLFSQILQGEEAVRECAIKFLSSKLPLELLTKEAEEFLLLETKKLIKRLADRNRPVLSRLVG
;
A
#
# COMPACT_ATOMS: atom_id res chain seq x y z
N MET A 1 -18.24 18.37 -18.44
CA MET A 1 -18.29 17.05 -17.78
C MET A 1 -17.11 16.98 -16.83
N THR A 2 -17.35 16.74 -15.55
CA THR A 2 -16.28 16.64 -14.54
C THR A 2 -15.49 15.34 -14.70
N SER A 3 -14.28 15.27 -14.14
CA SER A 3 -13.48 14.03 -14.16
C SER A 3 -14.21 12.86 -13.49
N VAL A 4 -14.99 13.14 -12.43
CA VAL A 4 -15.82 12.13 -11.74
C VAL A 4 -16.95 11.62 -12.64
N GLU A 5 -17.70 12.50 -13.30
CA GLU A 5 -18.74 12.11 -14.25
C GLU A 5 -18.18 11.25 -15.39
N ARG A 6 -16.97 11.57 -15.86
CA ARG A 6 -16.28 10.78 -16.89
C ARG A 6 -15.99 9.36 -16.44
N LEU A 7 -15.47 9.17 -15.23
CA LEU A 7 -15.23 7.82 -14.71
C LEU A 7 -16.52 7.01 -14.56
N TYR A 8 -17.60 7.62 -14.07
CA TYR A 8 -18.88 6.91 -13.97
C TYR A 8 -19.44 6.54 -15.34
N LYS A 9 -19.29 7.41 -16.34
CA LYS A 9 -19.66 7.08 -17.72
C LYS A 9 -18.86 5.89 -18.25
N ASN A 10 -17.54 5.91 -18.10
CA ASN A 10 -16.67 4.81 -18.54
C ASN A 10 -16.99 3.51 -17.80
N PHE A 11 -17.26 3.59 -16.49
CA PHE A 11 -17.73 2.44 -15.71
C PHE A 11 -19.04 1.88 -16.28
N GLY A 12 -20.01 2.73 -16.60
CA GLY A 12 -21.28 2.32 -17.17
C GLY A 12 -21.10 1.58 -18.50
N VAL A 13 -20.29 2.14 -19.40
CA VAL A 13 -19.94 1.51 -20.69
C VAL A 13 -19.36 0.10 -20.48
N LEU A 14 -18.37 -0.03 -19.60
CA LEU A 14 -17.74 -1.32 -19.32
C LEU A 14 -18.68 -2.31 -18.62
N ALA A 15 -19.53 -1.82 -17.71
CA ALA A 15 -20.48 -2.65 -16.99
C ALA A 15 -21.59 -3.19 -17.89
N ASP A 16 -22.08 -2.37 -18.82
CA ASP A 16 -23.13 -2.72 -19.77
C ASP A 16 -22.62 -3.68 -20.86
N ALA A 17 -21.35 -3.53 -21.26
CA ALA A 17 -20.71 -4.36 -22.28
C ALA A 17 -20.51 -5.83 -21.85
N LYS A 18 -20.43 -6.10 -20.54
CA LYS A 18 -20.22 -7.46 -19.98
C LYS A 18 -19.03 -8.18 -20.65
N ASP A 19 -19.29 -9.27 -21.38
CA ASP A 19 -18.27 -10.07 -22.06
C ASP A 19 -17.65 -9.36 -23.27
N GLN A 20 -18.26 -8.26 -23.74
CA GLN A 20 -17.74 -7.40 -24.81
C GLN A 20 -16.93 -6.20 -24.26
N ALA A 21 -16.59 -6.19 -22.97
CA ALA A 21 -15.82 -5.11 -22.37
C ALA A 21 -14.48 -4.86 -23.08
N THR A 22 -13.89 -5.88 -23.72
CA THR A 22 -12.66 -5.76 -24.53
C THR A 22 -12.78 -4.78 -25.69
N GLN A 23 -13.99 -4.52 -26.21
CA GLN A 23 -14.22 -3.52 -27.26
C GLN A 23 -14.09 -2.07 -26.75
N HIS A 24 -14.05 -1.90 -25.43
CA HIS A 24 -14.00 -0.62 -24.71
C HIS A 24 -12.69 -0.45 -23.94
N GLU A 25 -11.57 -0.88 -24.55
CA GLU A 25 -10.24 -0.76 -23.95
C GLU A 25 -9.88 0.70 -23.63
N ALA A 26 -10.31 1.65 -24.47
CA ALA A 26 -10.06 3.08 -24.25
C ALA A 26 -10.67 3.58 -22.94
N GLU A 27 -11.91 3.18 -22.64
CA GLU A 27 -12.61 3.53 -21.40
C GLU A 27 -11.90 2.95 -20.17
N TYR A 28 -11.40 1.72 -20.27
CA TYR A 28 -10.63 1.10 -19.20
C TYR A 28 -9.26 1.79 -19.02
N LEU A 29 -8.55 2.12 -20.10
CA LEU A 29 -7.31 2.89 -20.06
C LEU A 29 -7.50 4.27 -19.41
N GLU A 30 -8.62 4.93 -19.66
CA GLU A 30 -8.97 6.18 -18.97
C GLU A 30 -9.15 5.97 -17.46
N ILE A 31 -9.80 4.88 -17.04
CA ILE A 31 -9.91 4.51 -15.61
C ILE A 31 -8.52 4.25 -15.01
N LEU A 32 -7.62 3.55 -15.72
CA LEU A 32 -6.25 3.35 -15.25
C LEU A 32 -5.50 4.68 -15.10
N SER A 33 -5.71 5.63 -16.01
CA SER A 33 -5.05 6.94 -15.95
C SER A 33 -5.51 7.82 -14.79
N ALA A 34 -6.70 7.54 -14.25
CA ALA A 34 -7.34 8.32 -13.19
C ALA A 34 -6.60 8.23 -11.83
N VAL A 35 -5.67 7.29 -11.66
CA VAL A 35 -4.81 7.21 -10.46
C VAL A 35 -3.91 8.44 -10.27
N LYS A 36 -3.76 9.25 -11.32
CA LYS A 36 -3.01 10.53 -11.29
C LYS A 36 -3.90 11.75 -11.04
N GLY A 37 -5.18 11.54 -10.77
CA GLY A 37 -6.17 12.60 -10.58
C GLY A 37 -6.29 13.12 -9.14
N GLU A 38 -7.36 13.85 -8.89
CA GLU A 38 -7.75 14.32 -7.55
C GLU A 38 -8.23 13.17 -6.64
N ASN A 39 -8.29 13.40 -5.32
CA ASN A 39 -8.59 12.33 -4.35
C ASN A 39 -9.93 11.62 -4.59
N ASN A 40 -10.97 12.36 -4.98
CA ASN A 40 -12.28 11.79 -5.36
C ASN A 40 -12.17 10.85 -6.58
N VAL A 41 -11.39 11.23 -7.59
CA VAL A 41 -11.15 10.48 -8.83
C VAL A 41 -10.31 9.24 -8.56
N LYS A 42 -9.20 9.38 -7.81
CA LYS A 42 -8.33 8.26 -7.40
C LYS A 42 -9.11 7.21 -6.60
N ARG A 43 -9.99 7.65 -5.69
CA ARG A 43 -10.85 6.74 -4.92
C ARG A 43 -11.83 5.94 -5.79
N LEU A 44 -12.30 6.51 -6.90
CA LEU A 44 -13.10 5.77 -7.88
C LEU A 44 -12.26 4.82 -8.70
N ALA A 45 -11.09 5.25 -9.17
CA ALA A 45 -10.13 4.40 -9.87
C ALA A 45 -9.80 3.14 -9.05
N ALA A 46 -9.51 3.29 -7.75
CA ALA A 46 -9.25 2.19 -6.81
C ALA A 46 -10.32 1.10 -6.80
N GLN A 47 -11.58 1.47 -7.05
CA GLN A 47 -12.73 0.55 -7.09
C GLN A 47 -12.97 -0.02 -8.49
N PHE A 48 -12.72 0.78 -9.53
CA PHE A 48 -13.10 0.45 -10.89
C PHE A 48 -12.05 -0.42 -11.59
N ILE A 49 -10.76 -0.20 -11.32
CA ILE A 49 -9.66 -1.00 -11.91
C ILE A 49 -9.89 -2.50 -11.65
N PRO A 50 -10.07 -2.96 -10.39
CA PRO A 50 -10.17 -4.38 -10.11
C PRO A 50 -11.47 -5.01 -10.60
N ARG A 51 -12.51 -4.19 -10.84
CA ARG A 51 -13.82 -4.64 -11.31
C ARG A 51 -13.77 -5.18 -12.74
N PHE A 52 -12.96 -4.56 -13.59
CA PHE A 52 -12.88 -4.90 -15.01
C PHE A 52 -11.59 -5.60 -15.40
N PHE A 53 -10.61 -5.67 -14.49
CA PHE A 53 -9.32 -6.33 -14.67
C PHE A 53 -9.37 -7.64 -15.46
N LYS A 54 -10.30 -8.54 -15.09
CA LYS A 54 -10.42 -9.87 -15.71
C LYS A 54 -10.70 -9.86 -17.22
N TYR A 55 -11.24 -8.76 -17.75
CA TYR A 55 -11.57 -8.63 -19.17
C TYR A 55 -10.36 -8.16 -20.00
N PHE A 56 -9.32 -7.61 -19.37
CA PHE A 56 -8.18 -6.99 -20.07
C PHE A 56 -6.85 -7.65 -19.69
N PRO A 57 -6.62 -8.93 -20.03
CA PRO A 57 -5.39 -9.64 -19.68
C PRO A 57 -4.12 -8.99 -20.28
N SER A 58 -4.24 -8.33 -21.44
CA SER A 58 -3.15 -7.55 -22.07
C SER A 58 -2.74 -6.32 -21.26
N LEU A 59 -3.62 -5.81 -20.39
CA LEU A 59 -3.39 -4.66 -19.54
C LEU A 59 -3.16 -5.05 -18.08
N SER A 60 -2.89 -6.32 -17.82
CA SER A 60 -2.76 -6.90 -16.47
C SER A 60 -1.67 -6.21 -15.65
N GLU A 61 -0.43 -6.14 -16.14
CA GLU A 61 0.68 -5.46 -15.45
C GLU A 61 0.37 -3.98 -15.20
N LYS A 62 -0.12 -3.27 -16.23
CA LYS A 62 -0.47 -1.85 -16.12
C LYS A 62 -1.58 -1.59 -15.09
N SER A 63 -2.56 -2.48 -15.01
CA SER A 63 -3.66 -2.38 -14.05
C SER A 63 -3.17 -2.67 -12.63
N LEU A 64 -2.26 -3.64 -12.48
CA LEU A 64 -1.65 -3.97 -11.20
C LEU A 64 -0.81 -2.79 -10.70
N ASP A 65 0.09 -2.26 -11.52
CA ASP A 65 0.91 -1.10 -11.19
C ASP A 65 0.03 0.09 -10.76
N ALA A 66 -1.01 0.40 -11.53
CA ALA A 66 -1.93 1.49 -11.18
C ALA A 66 -2.64 1.27 -9.82
N GLN A 67 -3.02 0.04 -9.49
CA GLN A 67 -3.62 -0.26 -8.18
C GLN A 67 -2.59 -0.19 -7.04
N LEU A 68 -1.36 -0.60 -7.29
CA LEU A 68 -0.27 -0.53 -6.32
C LEU A 68 0.15 0.92 -6.02
N ASP A 69 0.19 1.79 -7.02
CA ASP A 69 0.40 3.24 -6.84
C ASP A 69 -0.62 3.82 -5.84
N LEU A 70 -1.88 3.39 -5.92
CA LEU A 70 -2.94 3.82 -4.99
C LEU A 70 -2.79 3.23 -3.58
N CYS A 71 -2.09 2.10 -3.42
CA CYS A 71 -1.79 1.54 -2.10
C CYS A 71 -0.75 2.39 -1.34
N GLU A 72 0.03 3.19 -2.07
CA GLU A 72 1.06 4.10 -1.53
C GLU A 72 0.62 5.57 -1.48
N ASP A 73 -0.65 5.87 -1.82
CA ASP A 73 -1.19 7.23 -1.85
C ASP A 73 -1.04 7.97 -0.51
N GLU A 74 -0.83 9.28 -0.52
CA GLU A 74 -0.75 10.10 0.69
C GLU A 74 -2.05 10.06 1.53
N ASP A 75 -3.21 9.95 0.87
CA ASP A 75 -4.52 9.88 1.52
C ASP A 75 -4.83 8.47 2.03
N SER A 76 -4.95 8.34 3.35
CA SER A 76 -5.20 7.04 4.01
C SER A 76 -6.53 6.39 3.62
N SER A 77 -7.51 7.16 3.12
CA SER A 77 -8.78 6.64 2.66
C SER A 77 -8.66 5.98 1.28
N ILE A 78 -7.77 6.49 0.42
CA ILE A 78 -7.46 5.91 -0.89
C ILE A 78 -6.67 4.62 -0.70
N ARG A 79 -5.60 4.64 0.13
CA ARG A 79 -4.83 3.43 0.45
C ARG A 79 -5.72 2.29 0.94
N ARG A 80 -6.60 2.58 1.90
CA ARG A 80 -7.54 1.58 2.45
C ARG A 80 -8.48 1.02 1.38
N GLN A 81 -8.97 1.86 0.48
CA GLN A 81 -9.82 1.42 -0.61
C GLN A 81 -9.05 0.56 -1.61
N ALA A 82 -7.82 0.93 -1.97
CA ALA A 82 -7.00 0.18 -2.91
C ALA A 82 -6.64 -1.21 -2.36
N ILE A 83 -6.19 -1.28 -1.10
CA ILE A 83 -5.84 -2.53 -0.40
C ILE A 83 -7.04 -3.47 -0.31
N LYS A 84 -8.23 -2.94 0.00
CA LYS A 84 -9.47 -3.73 0.08
C LYS A 84 -9.79 -4.47 -1.23
N GLU A 85 -9.40 -3.90 -2.38
CA GLU A 85 -9.71 -4.44 -3.69
C GLU A 85 -8.59 -5.32 -4.27
N LEU A 86 -7.40 -5.37 -3.68
CA LEU A 86 -6.30 -6.25 -4.11
C LEU A 86 -6.71 -7.72 -4.29
N PRO A 87 -7.53 -8.33 -3.42
CA PRO A 87 -8.00 -9.70 -3.62
C PRO A 87 -8.76 -9.92 -4.94
N ASN A 88 -9.37 -8.88 -5.51
CA ASN A 88 -10.07 -8.97 -6.79
C ASN A 88 -9.11 -9.04 -7.99
N LEU A 89 -7.86 -8.60 -7.83
CA LEU A 89 -6.80 -8.75 -8.82
C LEU A 89 -6.14 -10.13 -8.78
N CYS A 90 -6.15 -10.79 -7.61
CA CYS A 90 -5.58 -12.14 -7.44
C CYS A 90 -6.42 -13.27 -8.04
N LYS A 91 -7.72 -13.04 -8.29
CA LYS A 91 -8.66 -14.11 -8.71
C LYS A 91 -8.40 -14.67 -10.11
N THR A 92 -7.58 -13.99 -10.90
CA THR A 92 -7.45 -14.25 -12.33
C THR A 92 -6.04 -14.65 -12.78
N ASN A 93 -5.00 -14.45 -11.97
CA ASN A 93 -3.62 -14.81 -12.33
C ASN A 93 -2.78 -15.15 -11.07
N ASN A 94 -2.11 -16.31 -11.06
CA ASN A 94 -1.25 -16.76 -9.96
C ASN A 94 0.05 -15.94 -9.84
N ASP A 95 0.58 -15.41 -10.94
CA ASP A 95 1.83 -14.62 -10.89
C ASP A 95 1.62 -13.30 -10.12
N HIS A 96 0.42 -12.73 -10.24
CA HIS A 96 0.03 -11.53 -9.50
C HIS A 96 -0.16 -11.81 -8.01
N LEU A 97 -0.49 -13.05 -7.62
CA LEU A 97 -0.70 -13.42 -6.23
C LEU A 97 0.59 -13.27 -5.42
N ILE A 98 1.72 -13.74 -5.96
CA ILE A 98 3.03 -13.61 -5.30
C ILE A 98 3.38 -12.12 -5.16
N ARG A 99 3.30 -11.36 -6.26
CA ARG A 99 3.60 -9.92 -6.26
C ARG A 99 2.72 -9.12 -5.27
N ILE A 100 1.42 -9.40 -5.25
CA ILE A 100 0.48 -8.74 -4.31
C ILE A 100 0.77 -9.16 -2.86
N SER A 101 1.11 -10.44 -2.62
CA SER A 101 1.50 -10.93 -1.29
C SER A 101 2.75 -10.21 -0.78
N ASP A 102 3.76 -10.04 -1.63
CA ASP A 102 4.99 -9.34 -1.27
C ASP A 102 4.72 -7.87 -0.95
N VAL A 103 3.93 -7.18 -1.78
CA VAL A 103 3.56 -5.78 -1.53
C VAL A 103 2.75 -5.62 -0.25
N LEU A 104 1.79 -6.51 0.02
CA LEU A 104 1.02 -6.49 1.28
C LEU A 104 1.93 -6.69 2.50
N THR A 105 2.90 -7.59 2.40
CA THR A 105 3.90 -7.83 3.44
C THR A 105 4.72 -6.57 3.70
N GLN A 106 5.21 -5.94 2.64
CA GLN A 106 5.98 -4.69 2.71
C GLN A 106 5.16 -3.53 3.31
N LEU A 107 3.90 -3.35 2.88
CA LEU A 107 3.01 -2.31 3.40
C LEU A 107 2.73 -2.50 4.90
N LEU A 108 2.48 -3.74 5.32
CA LEU A 108 2.24 -4.09 6.73
C LEU A 108 3.46 -3.79 7.60
N GLN A 109 4.64 -4.23 7.15
CA GLN A 109 5.88 -4.04 7.90
C GLN A 109 6.25 -2.56 7.99
N THR A 110 6.22 -1.85 6.86
CA THR A 110 6.53 -0.41 6.80
C THR A 110 5.56 0.41 7.64
N GLY A 111 4.25 0.13 7.56
CA GLY A 111 3.24 0.82 8.37
C GLY A 111 3.38 0.57 9.86
N THR A 112 3.64 -0.68 10.26
CA THR A 112 3.83 -1.07 11.67
C THR A 112 5.08 -0.42 12.26
N LEU A 113 6.21 -0.49 11.56
CA LEU A 113 7.46 0.12 12.00
C LEU A 113 7.33 1.64 12.12
N ASN A 114 6.74 2.30 11.13
CA ASN A 114 6.47 3.75 11.18
C ASN A 114 5.62 4.13 12.40
N GLY A 115 4.55 3.39 12.66
CA GLY A 115 3.69 3.62 13.83
C GLY A 115 4.47 3.49 15.14
N LEU A 116 5.30 2.45 15.27
CA LEU A 116 6.16 2.26 16.44
C LEU A 116 7.15 3.42 16.62
N PHE A 117 7.88 3.81 15.56
CA PHE A 117 8.84 4.92 15.63
C PHE A 117 8.17 6.26 15.97
N SER A 118 6.98 6.52 15.43
CA SER A 118 6.19 7.70 15.79
C SER A 118 5.85 7.73 17.28
N GLN A 119 5.38 6.61 17.85
CA GLN A 119 5.10 6.49 19.28
C GLN A 119 6.37 6.63 20.14
N ILE A 120 7.52 6.15 19.67
CA ILE A 120 8.78 6.30 20.42
C ILE A 120 9.24 7.75 20.47
N LEU A 121 9.02 8.52 19.40
CA LEU A 121 9.45 9.91 19.33
C LEU A 121 8.47 10.86 20.03
N GLN A 122 7.18 10.68 19.78
CA GLN A 122 6.13 11.66 20.11
C GLN A 122 5.13 11.14 21.14
N GLY A 123 5.08 9.83 21.38
CA GLY A 123 4.13 9.22 22.31
C GLY A 123 4.49 9.45 23.79
N GLU A 124 3.52 9.18 24.64
CA GLU A 124 3.66 9.21 26.10
C GLU A 124 4.68 8.17 26.59
N GLU A 125 5.27 8.40 27.77
CA GLU A 125 6.37 7.59 28.29
C GLU A 125 6.05 6.09 28.34
N ALA A 126 4.87 5.72 28.84
CA ALA A 126 4.43 4.32 28.89
C ALA A 126 4.33 3.67 27.50
N VAL A 127 3.81 4.40 26.50
CA VAL A 127 3.65 3.91 25.13
C VAL A 127 5.02 3.79 24.44
N ARG A 128 5.90 4.77 24.68
CA ARG A 128 7.29 4.78 24.20
C ARG A 128 8.08 3.58 24.73
N GLU A 129 8.01 3.31 26.02
CA GLU A 129 8.68 2.15 26.63
C GLU A 129 8.15 0.83 26.05
N CYS A 130 6.83 0.71 25.88
CA CYS A 130 6.21 -0.46 25.24
C CYS A 130 6.67 -0.64 23.79
N ALA A 131 6.73 0.44 23.00
CA ALA A 131 7.17 0.39 21.62
C ALA A 131 8.66 0.01 21.49
N ILE A 132 9.53 0.55 22.34
CA ILE A 132 10.96 0.14 22.40
C ILE A 132 11.09 -1.33 22.77
N LYS A 133 10.34 -1.79 23.79
CA LYS A 133 10.35 -3.20 24.22
C LYS A 133 9.85 -4.13 23.11
N PHE A 134 8.84 -3.72 22.36
CA PHE A 134 8.34 -4.48 21.22
C PHE A 134 9.43 -4.62 20.15
N LEU A 135 10.04 -3.51 19.72
CA LEU A 135 11.13 -3.53 18.74
C LEU A 135 12.28 -4.43 19.19
N SER A 136 12.67 -4.38 20.47
CA SER A 136 13.85 -5.08 20.96
C SER A 136 13.65 -6.57 21.26
N SER A 137 12.40 -7.04 21.40
CA SER A 137 12.14 -8.40 21.93
C SER A 137 10.95 -9.14 21.35
N LYS A 138 10.09 -8.46 20.60
CA LYS A 138 8.85 -9.03 20.04
C LYS A 138 8.75 -8.88 18.53
N LEU A 139 9.63 -8.10 17.91
CA LEU A 139 9.71 -7.98 16.47
C LEU A 139 10.31 -9.27 15.88
N PRO A 140 9.58 -10.02 15.04
CA PRO A 140 10.09 -11.23 14.42
C PRO A 140 11.02 -10.84 13.27
N LEU A 141 12.31 -10.62 13.58
CA LEU A 141 13.32 -10.16 12.61
C LEU A 141 13.42 -11.08 11.39
N GLU A 142 13.29 -12.39 11.60
CA GLU A 142 13.31 -13.42 10.55
C GLU A 142 12.20 -13.30 9.50
N LEU A 143 11.13 -12.54 9.79
CA LEU A 143 10.01 -12.32 8.87
C LEU A 143 10.10 -10.97 8.15
N LEU A 144 11.07 -10.12 8.48
CA LEU A 144 11.20 -8.81 7.85
C LEU A 144 11.69 -8.94 6.40
N THR A 145 11.12 -8.15 5.50
CA THR A 145 11.71 -7.96 4.18
C THR A 145 13.00 -7.16 4.32
N LYS A 146 13.89 -7.30 3.34
CA LYS A 146 15.15 -6.56 3.31
C LYS A 146 14.95 -5.04 3.41
N GLU A 147 13.93 -4.51 2.74
CA GLU A 147 13.56 -3.10 2.78
C GLU A 147 13.12 -2.67 4.19
N ALA A 148 12.35 -3.52 4.88
CA ALA A 148 11.91 -3.26 6.25
C ALA A 148 13.08 -3.31 7.25
N GLU A 149 14.05 -4.23 7.05
CA GLU A 149 15.29 -4.28 7.83
C GLU A 149 16.15 -3.01 7.65
N GLU A 150 16.35 -2.58 6.40
CA GLU A 150 17.09 -1.35 6.09
C GLU A 150 16.42 -0.12 6.71
N PHE A 151 15.09 -0.04 6.61
CA PHE A 151 14.30 1.01 7.25
C PHE A 151 14.44 0.98 8.79
N LEU A 152 14.28 -0.20 9.42
CA LEU A 152 14.45 -0.39 10.86
C LEU A 152 15.84 0.07 11.32
N LEU A 153 16.90 -0.31 10.59
CA LEU A 153 18.28 0.04 10.90
C LEU A 153 18.49 1.56 10.84
N LEU A 154 18.00 2.20 9.77
CA LEU A 154 18.12 3.64 9.56
C LEU A 154 17.42 4.44 10.66
N GLU A 155 16.17 4.11 10.95
CA GLU A 155 15.39 4.81 11.97
C GLU A 155 15.92 4.56 13.38
N THR A 156 16.34 3.33 13.69
CA THR A 156 16.99 3.02 14.97
C THR A 156 18.27 3.85 15.18
N LYS A 157 19.11 3.99 14.14
CA LYS A 157 20.30 4.86 14.19
C LYS A 157 19.96 6.33 14.42
N LYS A 158 18.92 6.85 13.77
CA LYS A 158 18.43 8.23 14.01
C LYS A 158 17.95 8.41 15.45
N LEU A 159 17.27 7.40 15.99
CA LEU A 159 16.68 7.43 17.32
C LEU A 159 17.72 7.34 18.43
N ILE A 160 18.76 6.52 18.26
CA ILE A 160 19.95 6.42 19.13
C ILE A 160 20.64 7.79 19.31
N LYS A 161 20.69 8.60 18.25
CA LYS A 161 21.26 9.96 18.28
C LYS A 161 20.36 10.97 19.01
N ARG A 162 19.05 10.71 19.09
CA ARG A 162 18.04 11.62 19.65
C ARG A 162 17.64 11.30 21.09
N LEU A 163 17.74 10.05 21.53
CA LEU A 163 17.37 9.66 22.90
C LEU A 163 18.52 9.77 23.91
N ALA A 164 18.15 10.07 25.15
CA ALA A 164 19.03 10.05 26.33
C ALA A 164 19.54 8.64 26.66
N ASP A 165 20.69 8.57 27.35
CA ASP A 165 21.55 7.37 27.49
C ASP A 165 20.86 6.09 27.97
N ARG A 166 19.75 6.15 28.71
CA ARG A 166 19.09 4.97 29.30
C ARG A 166 18.49 4.01 28.26
N ASN A 167 17.98 4.51 27.14
CA ASN A 167 17.36 3.67 26.09
C ASN A 167 18.34 3.25 24.99
N ARG A 168 19.53 3.85 24.97
CA ARG A 168 20.56 3.61 23.95
C ARG A 168 21.05 2.15 23.93
N PRO A 169 21.37 1.49 25.05
CA PRO A 169 21.89 0.12 25.05
C PRO A 169 20.90 -0.91 24.50
N VAL A 170 19.60 -0.69 24.69
CA VAL A 170 18.53 -1.59 24.22
C VAL A 170 18.42 -1.52 22.70
N LEU A 171 18.44 -0.31 22.14
CA LEU A 171 18.32 -0.07 20.71
C LEU A 171 19.60 -0.42 19.94
N SER A 172 20.78 -0.27 20.56
CA SER A 172 22.06 -0.66 19.95
C SER A 172 22.12 -2.15 19.59
N ARG A 173 21.35 -3.02 20.26
CA ARG A 173 21.27 -4.45 19.94
C ARG A 173 20.55 -4.74 18.61
N LEU A 174 19.72 -3.81 18.12
CA LEU A 174 19.00 -3.95 16.85
C LEU A 174 19.86 -3.55 15.63
N VAL A 175 20.98 -2.88 15.86
CA VAL A 175 21.86 -2.34 14.80
C VAL A 175 23.29 -2.87 14.88
N GLY A 176 23.54 -3.82 15.79
CA GLY A 176 24.83 -4.45 16.04
C GLY A 176 25.10 -5.63 15.12
#